data_AF-A0A261T953-F1
#
_entry.id   AF-A0A261T953-F1
#
_cell.length_a   1.000
_cell.length_b   1.000
_cell.length_c   1.000
_cell.angle_alpha   90.00
_cell.angle_beta   90.00
_cell.angle_gamma   90.00
#
_symmetry.space_group_name_H-M   'P 1'
#
loop_
_entity.id
_entity.type
_entity.pdbx_description
1 polymer ?
#
loop_
_entity_poly.entity_id
_entity_poly.type
_entity_poly.pdbx_seq_one_letter_code
_entity_poly.pdbx_strand_id
1 'polypeptide(L)' 'MEWKVYKSGWIGERNFEVQTCEDEDGYMSRATILGFPPLEVLDQPFPNEELAVKAALKRLAEEFDEEPRFE' A
#
# COMPACT_ATOMS: atom_id res chain seq x y z
N MET A 1 11.95 2.38 -12.45
CA MET A 1 10.80 2.24 -11.52
C MET A 1 11.08 3.09 -10.29
N GLU A 2 10.26 4.11 -10.07
CA GLU A 2 10.36 5.00 -8.90
C GLU A 2 9.12 4.83 -8.04
N TRP A 3 9.30 4.39 -6.80
CA TRP A 3 8.22 4.29 -5.83
C TRP A 3 7.92 5.66 -5.25
N LYS A 4 6.65 6.08 -5.34
CA LYS A 4 6.18 7.35 -4.80
C LYS A 4 5.24 7.10 -3.63
N VAL A 5 5.38 7.87 -2.55
CA VAL A 5 4.42 7.85 -1.45
C VAL A 5 3.12 8.47 -1.96
N TYR A 6 2.07 7.66 -2.00
CA TYR A 6 0.74 8.10 -2.41
C TYR A 6 -0.05 8.61 -1.21
N LYS A 7 -0.03 7.86 -0.10
CA LYS A 7 -0.78 8.19 1.11
C LYS A 7 -0.12 7.59 2.35
N SER A 8 -0.24 8.26 3.48
CA SER A 8 0.16 7.74 4.79
C SER A 8 -1.02 7.71 5.75
N GLY A 9 -0.86 7.00 6.85
CA GLY A 9 -1.87 6.92 7.89
C GLY A 9 -1.44 6.03 9.05
N TRP A 10 -2.42 5.61 9.83
CA TRP A 10 -2.24 4.82 11.02
C TRP A 10 -3.02 3.51 10.95
N ILE A 11 -2.41 2.39 11.36
CA ILE A 11 -3.11 1.14 11.63
C ILE A 11 -2.77 0.67 13.05
N GLY A 12 -3.80 0.54 13.89
CA GLY A 12 -3.61 0.53 15.34
C GLY A 12 -2.79 1.74 15.80
N GLU A 13 -1.64 1.48 16.44
CA GLU A 13 -0.69 2.48 16.93
C GLU A 13 0.54 2.66 16.00
N ARG A 14 0.49 2.15 14.76
CA ARG A 14 1.63 2.12 13.83
C ARG A 14 1.40 3.04 12.64
N ASN A 15 2.42 3.81 12.28
CA ASN A 15 2.43 4.60 11.06
C ASN A 15 2.70 3.70 9.85
N PHE A 16 1.93 3.91 8.78
CA PHE A 16 2.17 3.28 7.49
C PHE A 16 2.25 4.30 6.36
N GLU A 17 2.91 3.89 5.29
CA GLU A 17 2.93 4.55 3.99
C GLU A 17 2.47 3.57 2.93
N VAL A 18 1.58 4.00 2.04
CA VAL A 18 1.28 3.33 0.78
C VAL A 18 2.09 3.99 -0.30
N GLN A 19 2.85 3.19 -1.02
CA GLN A 19 3.66 3.61 -2.15
C GLN A 19 3.12 2.99 -3.43
N THR A 20 3.16 3.75 -4.52
CA THR A 20 2.76 3.31 -5.87
C THR A 20 3.95 3.41 -6.82
N CYS A 21 3.97 2.56 -7.83
CA CYS A 21 4.91 2.62 -8.95
C CYS A 21 4.15 2.28 -10.22
N GLU A 22 4.36 3.06 -11.28
CA GLU A 22 3.86 2.75 -12.62
C GLU A 22 4.92 1.95 -13.39
N ASP A 23 4.47 0.94 -14.11
CA ASP A 23 5.27 0.06 -14.96
C ASP A 23 4.55 -0.17 -16.31
N GLU A 24 5.23 -0.80 -17.28
CA GLU A 24 4.70 -1.05 -18.62
C GLU A 24 3.40 -1.88 -18.62
N ASP A 25 3.24 -2.75 -17.62
CA ASP A 25 2.07 -3.62 -17.45
C ASP A 25 0.96 -3.04 -16.54
N GLY A 26 1.20 -1.88 -15.90
CA GLY A 26 0.21 -1.21 -15.04
C GLY A 26 0.78 -0.60 -13.76
N TYR A 27 -0.06 -0.54 -12.73
CA TYR A 27 0.27 0.07 -11.43
C TYR A 27 0.55 -0.98 -10.37
N MET A 28 1.69 -0.84 -9.72
CA MET A 28 2.10 -1.58 -8.54
C MET A 28 1.88 -0.74 -7.29
N SER A 29 1.64 -1.41 -6.17
CA SER A 29 1.49 -0.80 -4.86
C SER A 29 2.08 -1.67 -3.75
N ARG A 30 2.52 -1.01 -2.69
CA ARG A 30 2.97 -1.68 -1.45
C ARG A 30 2.61 -0.83 -0.25
N ALA A 31 2.33 -1.47 0.88
CA ALA A 31 2.16 -0.82 2.16
C ALA A 31 3.37 -1.08 3.04
N THR A 32 3.93 -0.05 3.66
CA THR A 32 5.12 -0.16 4.52
C THR A 32 4.79 0.41 5.89
N ILE A 33 4.96 -0.39 6.93
CA ILE A 33 4.97 0.12 8.31
C ILE A 33 6.36 0.64 8.59
N LEU A 34 6.45 1.82 9.21
CA LEU A 34 7.75 2.41 9.55
C LEU A 34 8.57 1.46 10.43
N GLY A 35 9.74 1.06 9.94
CA GLY A 35 10.62 0.11 10.64
C GLY A 35 10.42 -1.36 10.27
N PHE A 36 9.53 -1.68 9.33
CA PHE A 36 9.27 -3.05 8.85
C PHE A 36 9.46 -3.15 7.33
N PRO A 37 9.71 -4.36 6.79
CA PRO A 37 9.69 -4.59 5.35
C PRO A 37 8.33 -4.23 4.73
N PRO A 38 8.29 -3.80 3.46
CA PRO A 38 7.04 -3.57 2.75
C PRO A 38 6.21 -4.85 2.63
N LEU A 39 4.90 -4.72 2.78
CA LEU A 39 3.93 -5.75 2.47
C LEU A 39 3.69 -5.77 0.96
N GLU A 40 3.98 -6.92 0.34
CA GLU A 40 3.70 -7.15 -1.08
C GLU A 40 2.22 -7.44 -1.31
N VAL A 41 1.67 -6.82 -2.36
CA VAL A 41 0.31 -7.09 -2.83
C VAL A 41 0.38 -8.19 -3.90
N LEU A 42 -0.44 -9.24 -3.76
CA LEU A 42 -0.33 -10.43 -4.60
C LEU A 42 -0.95 -10.27 -6.00
N ASP A 43 -1.95 -9.40 -6.15
CA ASP A 43 -2.75 -9.27 -7.38
C ASP A 43 -2.23 -8.18 -8.35
N GLN A 44 -0.97 -7.76 -8.19
CA GLN A 44 -0.33 -6.75 -9.04
C GLN A 44 0.08 -7.33 -10.41
N PRO A 45 0.19 -6.51 -11.49
CA PRO A 45 -0.11 -5.08 -11.56
C PRO A 45 -1.61 -4.79 -11.79
N PHE A 46 -2.05 -3.58 -11.40
CA PHE A 46 -3.42 -3.10 -11.52
C PHE A 46 -3.59 -2.11 -12.69
N PRO A 47 -4.80 -2.00 -13.28
CA PRO A 47 -5.01 -1.13 -14.44
C PRO A 47 -5.00 0.39 -14.11
N ASN A 48 -5.08 0.78 -12.84
CA ASN A 48 -4.97 2.18 -12.41
C ASN A 48 -4.43 2.28 -10.97
N GLU A 49 -3.96 3.48 -10.61
CA GLU A 49 -3.38 3.78 -9.30
C GLU A 49 -4.38 3.56 -8.14
N GLU A 50 -5.65 3.90 -8.33
CA GLU A 50 -6.70 3.78 -7.31
C GLU A 50 -6.90 2.33 -6.86
N LEU A 51 -6.97 1.39 -7.82
CA LEU A 51 -7.11 -0.04 -7.54
C LEU A 51 -5.85 -0.60 -6.87
N ALA A 52 -4.67 -0.14 -7.27
CA ALA A 52 -3.41 -0.51 -6.63
C ALA A 52 -3.41 -0.07 -5.16
N VAL A 53 -3.74 1.19 -4.88
CA VAL A 53 -3.79 1.73 -3.51
C VAL A 53 -4.81 0.97 -2.67
N LYS A 54 -6.00 0.70 -3.21
CA LYS A 54 -7.04 -0.09 -2.52
C LYS A 54 -6.54 -1.48 -2.15
N ALA A 55 -5.79 -2.14 -3.02
CA ALA A 55 -5.23 -3.46 -2.76
C ALA A 55 -4.14 -3.42 -1.67
N ALA A 56 -3.28 -2.39 -1.66
CA ALA A 56 -2.29 -2.21 -0.59
C ALA A 56 -2.94 -1.98 0.78
N LEU A 57 -3.99 -1.15 0.83
CA LEU A 57 -4.74 -0.90 2.07
C LEU A 57 -5.47 -2.16 2.56
N LYS A 58 -6.05 -2.94 1.64
CA LYS A 58 -6.68 -4.21 1.96
C LYS A 58 -5.66 -5.20 2.53
N ARG A 59 -4.51 -5.36 1.87
CA ARG A 59 -3.43 -6.24 2.34
C ARG A 59 -2.92 -5.84 3.72
N LEU A 60 -2.81 -4.52 3.95
CA LEU A 60 -2.43 -3.96 5.25
C LEU A 60 -3.48 -4.30 6.32
N ALA A 61 -4.77 -4.12 6.01
CA ALA A 61 -5.84 -4.47 6.94
C ALA A 61 -5.87 -5.95 7.30
N GLU A 62 -5.65 -6.83 6.32
CA GLU A 62 -5.57 -8.28 6.52
C GLU A 62 -4.37 -8.71 7.38
N GLU A 63 -3.23 -8.02 7.26
CA GLU A 63 -2.03 -8.33 8.06
C GLU A 63 -2.24 -8.04 9.55
N PHE A 64 -2.93 -6.95 9.86
CA PHE A 64 -3.09 -6.45 11.22
C PHE A 64 -4.45 -6.72 11.84
N ASP A 65 -5.41 -7.27 11.08
CA ASP A 65 -6.80 -7.45 11.49
C ASP A 65 -7.45 -6.12 11.97
N GLU A 66 -7.10 -5.01 11.33
CA GLU A 66 -7.51 -3.65 11.71
C GLU A 66 -7.74 -2.78 10.47
N GLU A 67 -8.64 -1.79 10.56
CA GLU A 67 -8.85 -0.85 9.45
C GLU A 67 -7.83 0.31 9.48
N PRO A 68 -7.23 0.68 8.33
CA PRO A 68 -6.37 1.85 8.22
C PRO A 68 -7.14 3.15 8.46
N ARG A 69 -6.55 4.05 9.25
CA ARG A 69 -7.06 5.40 9.55
C ARG A 69 -6.18 6.44 8.86
N PHE A 70 -6.80 7.48 8.34
CA PHE A 70 -6.13 8.57 7.64
C PHE A 70 -6.38 9.88 8.41
N GLU A 71 -5.35 10.73 8.49
CA GLU A 71 -5.44 12.10 9.02
C GLU A 71 -5.52 13.13 7.88
#